data_AF-A0AAV4HJV3-F1
#
_entry.id   AF-A0AAV4HJV3-F1
#
_cell.length_a   1.000
_cell.length_b   1.000
_cell.length_c   1.000
_cell.angle_alpha   90.00
_cell.angle_beta   90.00
_cell.angle_gamma   90.00
#
_symmetry.space_group_name_H-M   'P 1'
#
loop_
_entity.id
_entity.type
_entity.pdbx_description
1 polymer ?
#
loop_
_entity_poly.entity_id
_entity_poly.type
_entity_poly.pdbx_seq_one_letter_code
_entity_poly.pdbx_strand_id
1 'polypeptide(L)'
;MSTVTNHVHEQQNQSPDGVILVTGDFNAANLKEYLPNYEQYVEMPTTGNKTLDHCYGNVPGAYKTKRLPELGNSDHCMVSLLPK
;
A
#
# COMPACT_ATOMS: atom_id res chain seq x y z
N MET A 1 -10.37 17.81 1.20
CA MET A 1 -9.97 16.42 1.55
C MET A 1 -9.44 15.75 0.29
N SER A 2 -8.41 14.90 0.40
CA SER A 2 -7.85 14.22 -0.77
C SER A 2 -8.88 13.25 -1.37
N THR A 3 -8.94 13.15 -2.70
CA THR A 3 -9.89 12.27 -3.41
C THR A 3 -9.76 10.80 -2.97
N VAL A 4 -8.55 10.34 -2.65
CA VAL A 4 -8.29 8.97 -2.21
C VAL A 4 -8.94 8.67 -0.86
N THR A 5 -8.83 9.60 0.11
CA THR A 5 -9.44 9.42 1.43
C THR A 5 -10.95 9.30 1.36
N ASN A 6 -11.61 10.06 0.48
CA ASN A 6 -13.05 9.97 0.28
C ASN A 6 -13.47 8.59 -0.24
N HIS A 7 -12.79 8.07 -1.26
CA HIS A 7 -13.08 6.74 -1.80
C HIS A 7 -12.83 5.65 -0.77
N VAL A 8 -11.76 5.75 0.02
CA VAL A 8 -11.50 4.79 1.11
C VAL A 8 -12.63 4.80 2.13
N HIS A 9 -13.13 5.98 2.52
CA HIS A 9 -14.23 6.09 3.46
C HIS A 9 -15.55 5.52 2.88
N GLU A 10 -15.82 5.78 1.60
CA GLU A 10 -16.98 5.18 0.90
C GLU A 10 -16.90 3.65 0.90
N GLN A 11 -15.74 3.07 0.61
CA GLN A 11 -15.53 1.61 0.67
C GLN A 11 -15.70 1.06 2.08
N GLN A 12 -15.19 1.75 3.11
CA GLN A 12 -15.41 1.39 4.51
C GLN A 12 -16.89 1.40 4.89
N ASN A 13 -17.64 2.40 4.44
CA ASN A 13 -19.07 2.49 4.73
C ASN A 13 -19.87 1.37 4.03
N GLN A 14 -19.45 0.95 2.83
CA GLN A 14 -20.07 -0.15 2.10
C GLN A 14 -19.73 -1.53 2.69
N SER A 15 -18.55 -1.69 3.27
CA SER A 15 -18.09 -2.93 3.88
C SER A 15 -17.34 -2.66 5.19
N PRO A 16 -18.05 -2.41 6.30
CA PRO A 16 -17.43 -2.03 7.58
C PRO A 16 -16.41 -3.04 8.12
N ASP A 17 -16.63 -4.33 7.87
CA ASP A 17 -15.75 -5.43 8.29
C ASP A 17 -14.79 -5.88 7.17
N GLY A 18 -14.78 -5.17 6.04
CA GLY A 18 -13.98 -5.53 4.87
C GLY A 18 -12.50 -5.24 5.05
N VAL A 19 -11.65 -6.08 4.45
CA VAL A 19 -10.25 -5.74 4.25
C VAL A 19 -10.16 -4.76 3.09
N ILE A 20 -9.55 -3.60 3.35
CA ILE A 20 -9.33 -2.56 2.35
C ILE A 20 -7.83 -2.40 2.17
N LEU A 21 -7.39 -2.55 0.92
CA LEU A 21 -6.01 -2.33 0.50
C LEU A 21 -5.98 -1.16 -0.48
N VAL A 22 -5.19 -0.14 -0.16
CA VAL A 22 -4.90 0.99 -1.03
C VAL A 22 -3.47 0.81 -1.54
N THR A 23 -3.33 0.42 -2.80
CA THR A 23 -2.04 0.03 -3.39
C THR A 23 -1.79 0.75 -4.71
N GLY A 24 -0.51 0.98 -5.01
CA GLY A 24 -0.07 1.60 -6.26
C GLY A 24 1.29 2.25 -6.12
N ASP A 25 1.69 2.97 -7.16
CA ASP A 25 2.85 3.88 -7.13
C ASP A 25 2.42 5.24 -6.57
N PHE A 26 2.93 5.58 -5.41
CA PHE A 26 2.66 6.83 -4.71
C PHE A 26 3.68 7.92 -5.00
N ASN A 27 4.78 7.60 -5.70
CA ASN A 27 5.93 8.48 -5.87
C ASN A 27 6.36 9.09 -4.52
N ALA A 28 6.09 10.38 -4.30
CA ALA A 28 6.45 11.09 -3.06
C ALA A 28 5.28 11.22 -2.07
N ALA A 29 4.08 10.74 -2.41
CA ALA A 29 2.90 10.87 -1.57
C ALA A 29 2.93 9.89 -0.40
N ASN A 30 2.51 10.36 0.78
CA ASN A 30 2.39 9.52 1.97
C ASN A 30 0.98 9.65 2.54
N LEU A 31 0.23 8.55 2.57
CA LEU A 31 -1.14 8.55 3.07
C LEU A 31 -1.25 8.43 4.59
N LYS A 32 -0.15 8.24 5.33
CA LYS A 32 -0.20 8.05 6.78
C LYS A 32 -0.85 9.22 7.52
N GLU A 33 -0.69 10.45 7.02
CA GLU A 33 -1.33 11.64 7.60
C GLU A 33 -2.84 11.69 7.32
N TYR A 34 -3.32 11.05 6.26
CA TYR A 34 -4.73 11.06 5.83
C TYR A 34 -5.49 9.78 6.22
N LEU A 35 -4.77 8.67 6.43
CA LEU A 35 -5.28 7.35 6.82
C LEU A 35 -4.46 6.82 8.01
N PRO A 36 -4.55 7.46 9.20
CA PRO A 36 -3.68 7.14 10.33
C PRO A 36 -3.87 5.72 10.88
N ASN A 37 -5.03 5.12 10.64
CA ASN A 37 -5.37 3.76 11.07
C ASN A 37 -4.97 2.69 10.04
N TYR A 38 -4.37 3.08 8.91
CA TYR A 38 -3.90 2.14 7.90
C TYR A 38 -2.41 1.89 8.07
N GLU A 39 -2.02 0.63 8.12
CA GLU A 39 -0.62 0.20 8.11
C GLU A 39 -0.09 0.17 6.69
N GLN A 40 1.08 0.78 6.45
CA GLN A 40 1.80 0.62 5.20
C GLN A 40 2.64 -0.67 5.31
N TYR A 41 2.41 -1.66 4.43
CA TYR A 41 3.06 -2.98 4.52
C TYR A 41 4.37 -3.10 3.71
N VAL A 42 4.62 -2.20 2.76
CA VAL A 42 5.75 -2.24 1.83
C VAL A 42 6.95 -1.47 2.41
N GLU A 43 7.77 -2.18 3.18
CA GLU A 43 8.88 -1.62 3.99
C GLU A 43 10.26 -1.66 3.30
N MET A 44 10.32 -1.91 1.99
CA MET A 44 11.58 -2.06 1.25
C MET A 44 11.64 -1.17 0.00
N PRO A 45 12.82 -0.93 -0.61
CA PRO A 45 12.90 -0.19 -1.87
C PRO A 45 12.22 -0.91 -3.03
N THR A 46 11.39 -0.21 -3.79
CA THR A 46 10.67 -0.73 -4.95
C THR A 46 11.33 -0.36 -6.28
N THR A 47 12.02 0.78 -6.33
CA THR A 47 12.86 1.21 -7.46
C THR A 47 14.17 1.77 -6.94
N GLY A 48 15.30 1.23 -7.42
CA GLY A 48 16.63 1.58 -6.91
C GLY A 48 16.70 1.50 -5.38
N ASN A 49 16.88 2.66 -4.73
CA ASN A 49 16.94 2.85 -3.29
C ASN A 49 15.73 3.60 -2.71
N LYS A 50 14.64 3.75 -3.48
CA LYS A 50 13.40 4.43 -3.07
C LYS A 50 12.26 3.44 -2.93
N THR A 51 11.38 3.70 -1.98
CA THR A 51 10.09 3.02 -1.85
C THR A 51 9.03 3.96 -2.42
N LEU A 52 8.64 3.75 -3.68
CA LEU A 52 7.60 4.56 -4.33
C LEU A 52 6.26 3.82 -4.37
N ASP A 53 6.30 2.49 -4.50
CA ASP A 53 5.09 1.68 -4.37
C ASP A 53 4.76 1.46 -2.91
N HIS A 54 3.51 1.70 -2.56
CA HIS A 54 3.00 1.48 -1.22
C HIS A 54 1.76 0.59 -1.28
N CYS A 55 1.51 -0.12 -0.18
CA CYS A 55 0.25 -0.78 0.07
C CYS A 55 -0.16 -0.47 1.50
N TYR A 56 -1.25 0.29 1.66
CA TYR A 56 -1.84 0.64 2.95
C TYR A 56 -3.04 -0.28 3.23
N GLY A 57 -3.18 -0.82 4.43
CA GLY A 57 -4.34 -1.62 4.81
C GLY A 57 -4.87 -1.38 6.22
N ASN A 58 -6.16 -1.63 6.41
CA ASN A 58 -6.87 -1.41 7.67
C ASN A 58 -6.70 -2.52 8.71
N VAL A 59 -5.90 -3.56 8.43
CA VAL A 59 -5.65 -4.67 9.35
C VAL A 59 -4.19 -4.64 9.80
N PRO A 60 -3.88 -4.12 11.00
CA PRO A 60 -2.52 -4.05 11.48
C PRO A 60 -1.86 -5.44 11.55
N GLY A 61 -0.61 -5.52 11.12
CA GLY A 61 0.18 -6.75 11.13
C GLY A 61 -0.30 -7.83 10.19
N ALA A 62 -1.19 -7.56 9.22
CA ALA A 62 -1.73 -8.58 8.33
C ALA A 62 -0.70 -9.16 7.36
N TYR A 63 0.26 -8.34 6.89
CA TYR A 63 1.17 -8.73 5.83
C TYR A 63 2.63 -8.40 6.15
N LYS A 64 3.52 -9.23 5.62
CA LYS A 64 4.95 -8.96 5.47
C LYS A 64 5.28 -8.87 3.98
N THR A 65 6.26 -8.05 3.65
CA THR A 65 6.66 -7.84 2.26
C THR A 65 7.80 -8.78 1.85
N LYS A 66 7.68 -9.35 0.65
CA LYS A 66 8.75 -10.05 -0.07
C LYS A 66 8.98 -9.37 -1.42
N ARG A 67 10.22 -8.96 -1.66
CA ARG A 67 10.66 -8.47 -2.98
C ARG A 67 10.73 -9.63 -3.97
N LEU A 68 10.20 -9.41 -5.18
CA LEU A 68 10.32 -10.28 -6.33
C LEU A 68 11.10 -9.58 -7.45
N PRO A 69 11.62 -10.31 -8.45
CA PRO A 69 12.31 -9.70 -9.59
C PRO A 69 11.44 -8.68 -10.33
N GLU A 70 12.08 -7.77 -11.05
CA GLU A 70 11.39 -6.84 -11.94
C GLU A 70 10.62 -7.60 -13.04
N LEU A 71 9.48 -7.04 -13.46
CA LEU A 71 8.71 -7.62 -14.55
C LEU A 71 9.26 -7.08 -15.89
N GLY A 72 9.97 -7.94 -16.63
CA GLY A 72 10.57 -7.56 -17.90
C GLY A 72 11.67 -6.50 -17.72
N ASN A 73 11.50 -5.34 -18.35
CA ASN A 73 12.45 -4.22 -18.28
C ASN A 73 11.97 -3.08 -17.37
N SER A 74 11.05 -3.35 -16.44
CA SER A 74 10.64 -2.35 -15.44
C SER A 74 11.81 -2.02 -14.52
N ASP A 75 11.92 -0.76 -14.14
CA ASP A 75 12.82 -0.29 -13.08
C ASP A 75 12.21 -0.46 -11.67
N HIS A 76 10.94 -0.90 -11.59
CA HIS A 76 10.26 -1.28 -10.37
C HIS A 76 10.28 -2.80 -10.17
N CYS A 77 10.56 -3.23 -8.95
CA CYS A 77 10.47 -4.63 -8.56
C CYS A 77 9.02 -5.01 -8.27
N MET A 78 8.68 -6.28 -8.48
CA MET A 78 7.39 -6.82 -8.05
C MET A 78 7.37 -6.98 -6.52
N VAL A 79 6.25 -6.66 -5.89
CA VAL A 79 6.06 -6.77 -4.44
C VAL A 79 5.05 -7.86 -4.14
N SER A 80 5.44 -8.84 -3.31
CA SER A 80 4.54 -9.89 -2.81
C SER A 80 4.22 -9.66 -1.34
N LEU A 81 2.94 -9.48 -1.03
CA LEU A 81 2.45 -9.43 0.35
C LEU A 81 2.10 -10.85 0.79
N LEU A 82 2.84 -11.34 1.78
CA LEU A 82 2.62 -12.64 2.38
C LEU A 82 1.90 -12.44 3.71
N PRO A 83 0.90 -13.28 4.04
CA PRO A 83 0.31 -13.28 5.37
C PRO A 83 1.39 -13.41 6.45
N LYS A 84 1.24 -12.65 7.54
CA LYS A 84 2.04 -12.81 8.75
C LYS A 84 1.48 -13.93 9.63
#